data_AF-G3TAC2-F1
#
_entry.id   AF-G3TAC2-F1
#
_cell.length_a   1.000
_cell.length_b   1.000
_cell.length_c   1.000
_cell.angle_alpha   90.00
_cell.angle_beta   90.00
_cell.angle_gamma   90.00
#
_symmetry.space_group_name_H-M   'P 1'
#
loop_
_entity.id
_entity.type
_entity.pdbx_description
1 polymer ?
#
loop_
_entity_poly.entity_id
_entity_poly.type
_entity_poly.pdbx_seq_one_letter_code
_entity_poly.pdbx_strand_id
1 'polypeptide(L)'
;MAQGQRKFQAKKPGKKKAGEAAASEQSRGPRKGGRVIAPKKARVVQQRKLKKDLEVGIRKKIEHDVVMKASTSLPKKLALLKAPGKKKGTASAKTPS
;
A
#
# COMPACT_ATOMS: atom_id res chain seq x y z
N MET A 1 -21.20 62.97 -30.90
CA MET A 1 -21.23 61.61 -31.49
C MET A 1 -21.04 60.58 -30.38
N ALA A 2 -21.77 59.47 -30.46
CA ALA A 2 -22.03 58.53 -29.39
C ALA A 2 -20.79 57.75 -28.89
N GLN A 3 -20.82 57.44 -27.59
CA GLN A 3 -19.86 56.66 -26.80
C GLN A 3 -19.44 55.36 -27.48
N GLY A 4 -18.12 55.15 -27.60
CA GLY A 4 -17.54 53.87 -27.97
C GLY A 4 -17.79 52.82 -26.87
N GLN A 5 -18.52 51.76 -27.22
CA GLN A 5 -18.83 50.64 -26.34
C GLN A 5 -17.55 49.99 -25.81
N ARG A 6 -17.39 49.92 -24.49
CA ARG A 6 -16.35 49.14 -23.80
C ARG A 6 -16.48 47.68 -24.22
N LYS A 7 -15.52 47.20 -25.04
CA LYS A 7 -15.45 45.78 -25.42
C LYS A 7 -14.99 44.93 -24.24
N PHE A 8 -15.93 44.12 -23.76
CA PHE A 8 -15.76 42.82 -23.12
C PHE A 8 -14.72 42.71 -21.99
N GLN A 9 -15.13 43.02 -20.76
CA GLN A 9 -14.47 42.45 -19.59
C GLN A 9 -14.94 40.99 -19.43
N ALA A 10 -14.04 40.03 -19.61
CA ALA A 10 -14.33 38.64 -19.32
C ALA A 10 -14.65 38.48 -17.82
N LYS A 11 -15.87 38.01 -17.50
CA LYS A 11 -16.27 37.66 -16.15
C LYS A 11 -15.41 36.48 -15.67
N LYS A 12 -14.60 36.68 -14.64
CA LYS A 12 -13.93 35.58 -13.92
C LYS A 12 -15.01 34.75 -13.20
N PRO A 13 -15.04 33.42 -13.34
CA PRO A 13 -15.96 32.60 -12.57
C PRO A 13 -15.58 32.63 -11.08
N GLY A 14 -16.56 32.98 -10.25
CA GLY A 14 -16.44 33.02 -8.81
C GLY A 14 -16.23 31.63 -8.19
N LYS A 15 -15.39 31.61 -7.15
CA LYS A 15 -15.03 30.50 -6.27
C LYS A 15 -16.12 29.44 -6.08
N LYS A 16 -15.84 28.15 -6.34
CA LYS A 16 -16.25 27.01 -5.48
C LYS A 16 -15.28 25.81 -5.59
N LYS A 17 -14.75 25.43 -4.41
CA LYS A 17 -14.39 24.09 -3.92
C LYS A 17 -13.19 23.35 -4.53
N ALA A 18 -12.09 23.33 -3.79
CA ALA A 18 -11.32 22.16 -3.31
C ALA A 18 -11.29 20.82 -4.09
N GLY A 19 -11.46 20.82 -5.41
CA GLY A 19 -11.38 19.64 -6.28
C GLY A 19 -10.64 19.89 -7.60
N GLU A 20 -10.24 21.14 -7.87
CA GLU A 20 -9.66 21.54 -9.15
C GLU A 20 -8.16 21.21 -9.26
N ALA A 21 -7.45 21.08 -8.13
CA ALA A 21 -6.03 20.74 -8.12
C ALA A 21 -5.74 19.35 -8.70
N ALA A 22 -6.61 18.36 -8.43
CA ALA A 22 -6.45 17.00 -8.95
C ALA A 22 -6.91 16.84 -10.41
N ALA A 23 -7.94 17.58 -10.83
CA ALA A 23 -8.46 17.52 -12.20
C ALA A 23 -7.58 18.28 -13.21
N SER A 24 -6.93 19.38 -12.79
CA SER A 24 -6.06 20.19 -13.66
C SER A 24 -4.76 19.49 -14.07
N GLU A 25 -4.34 18.46 -13.35
CA GLU A 25 -3.17 17.65 -13.72
C GLU A 25 -3.49 16.65 -14.83
N GLN A 26 -4.74 16.14 -14.86
CA GLN A 26 -5.18 15.12 -15.82
C GLN A 26 -5.56 15.69 -17.18
N SER A 27 -6.00 16.96 -17.24
CA SER A 27 -6.41 17.62 -18.48
C SER A 27 -5.31 18.41 -19.18
N ARG A 28 -4.15 18.59 -18.53
CA ARG A 28 -2.98 19.20 -19.16
C ARG A 28 -2.37 18.17 -20.12
N GLY A 29 -2.62 18.38 -21.41
CA GLY A 29 -1.90 17.68 -22.47
C GLY A 29 -0.38 17.76 -22.26
N PRO A 30 0.40 16.93 -23.00
CA PRO A 30 1.84 16.82 -22.81
C PRO A 30 2.54 18.16 -22.54
N ARG A 31 3.07 18.32 -21.31
CA ARG A 31 3.79 19.53 -20.95
C ARG A 31 5.01 19.68 -21.86
N LYS A 32 5.36 20.90 -22.26
CA LYS A 32 6.55 21.18 -23.07
C LYS A 32 7.78 20.59 -22.35
N GLY A 33 8.51 19.68 -23.00
CA GLY A 33 9.64 18.95 -22.43
C GLY A 33 9.30 17.64 -21.71
N GLY A 34 8.03 17.28 -21.56
CA GLY A 34 7.60 15.99 -21.02
C GLY A 34 7.83 14.87 -22.04
N ARG A 35 8.53 13.79 -21.64
CA ARG A 35 8.67 12.59 -22.48
C ARG A 35 7.30 11.91 -22.61
N VAL A 36 6.62 12.14 -23.71
CA VAL A 36 5.40 11.42 -24.06
C VAL A 36 5.80 10.04 -24.57
N ILE A 37 5.49 9.02 -23.78
CA ILE A 37 5.65 7.64 -24.23
C ILE A 37 4.58 7.39 -25.29
N ALA A 38 4.99 7.05 -26.51
CA ALA A 38 4.05 6.69 -27.56
C ALA A 38 3.08 5.58 -27.06
N PRO A 39 1.79 5.61 -27.42
CA PRO A 39 0.78 4.68 -26.89
C PRO A 39 1.20 3.20 -26.96
N LYS A 40 1.88 2.81 -28.05
CA LYS A 40 2.42 1.45 -28.22
C LYS A 40 3.49 1.08 -27.18
N LYS A 41 4.36 2.03 -26.81
CA LYS A 41 5.39 1.83 -25.78
C LYS A 41 4.82 1.91 -24.37
N ALA A 42 3.75 2.68 -24.16
CA ALA A 42 3.04 2.73 -22.88
C ALA A 42 2.44 1.37 -22.51
N ARG A 43 1.81 0.69 -23.48
CA ARG A 43 1.30 -0.68 -23.31
C ARG A 43 2.39 -1.67 -22.90
N VAL A 44 3.56 -1.61 -23.56
CA VAL A 44 4.70 -2.48 -23.23
C VAL A 44 5.25 -2.18 -21.83
N VAL A 45 5.31 -0.91 -21.43
CA VAL A 45 5.75 -0.53 -20.08
C VAL A 45 4.78 -1.04 -19.01
N GLN A 46 3.47 -0.90 -19.23
CA GLN A 46 2.45 -1.44 -18.32
C GLN A 46 2.56 -2.96 -18.21
N GLN A 47 2.66 -3.68 -19.33
CA GLN A 47 2.84 -5.13 -19.33
C GLN A 47 4.11 -5.56 -18.59
N ARG A 48 5.22 -4.84 -18.74
CA ARG A 48 6.47 -5.12 -18.00
C ARG A 48 6.32 -4.91 -16.50
N LYS A 49 5.58 -3.89 -16.07
CA LYS A 49 5.29 -3.65 -14.64
C LYS A 49 4.45 -4.81 -14.08
N LEU A 50 3.32 -5.11 -14.74
CA LEU A 50 2.44 -6.21 -14.35
C LEU A 50 3.20 -7.55 -14.29
N LYS A 51 4.04 -7.85 -15.28
CA LYS A 51 4.86 -9.07 -15.28
C LYS A 51 5.77 -9.15 -14.06
N LYS A 52 6.49 -8.06 -13.73
CA LYS A 52 7.40 -8.03 -12.58
C LYS A 52 6.66 -8.18 -11.26
N ASP A 53 5.54 -7.48 -11.10
CA ASP A 53 4.76 -7.52 -9.86
C ASP A 53 4.18 -8.92 -9.62
N LEU A 54 3.67 -9.57 -10.66
CA LEU A 54 3.18 -10.95 -10.58
C LEU A 54 4.31 -11.96 -10.32
N GLU A 55 5.46 -11.82 -10.97
CA GLU A 55 6.62 -12.71 -10.78
C GLU A 55 7.09 -12.68 -9.31
N VAL A 56 7.22 -11.48 -8.74
CA VAL A 56 7.59 -11.30 -7.33
C VAL A 56 6.51 -11.85 -6.40
N GLY A 57 5.24 -11.61 -6.68
CA GLY A 57 4.13 -12.13 -5.88
C GLY A 57 4.04 -13.65 -5.88
N ILE A 58 4.21 -14.29 -7.04
CA ILE A 58 4.20 -15.75 -7.18
C ILE A 58 5.37 -16.37 -6.42
N ARG A 59 6.59 -15.83 -6.55
CA ARG A 59 7.77 -16.33 -5.79
C ARG A 59 7.51 -16.28 -4.28
N LYS A 60 7.07 -15.13 -3.77
CA LYS A 60 6.75 -14.96 -2.34
C LYS A 60 5.69 -15.95 -1.86
N LYS A 61 4.65 -16.18 -2.66
CA LYS A 61 3.56 -17.10 -2.31
C LYS A 61 4.04 -18.56 -2.29
N ILE A 62 4.83 -18.98 -3.28
CA ILE A 62 5.42 -20.32 -3.31
C ILE A 62 6.34 -20.52 -2.11
N GLU A 63 7.25 -19.57 -1.84
CA GLU A 63 8.16 -19.63 -0.69
C GLU A 63 7.38 -19.76 0.62
N HIS A 64 6.37 -18.92 0.84
CA HIS A 64 5.52 -18.99 2.02
C HIS A 64 4.81 -20.34 2.15
N ASP A 65 4.16 -20.81 1.07
CA ASP A 65 3.35 -22.03 1.11
C ASP A 65 4.24 -23.26 1.31
N VAL A 66 5.42 -23.30 0.71
CA VAL A 66 6.44 -24.35 0.95
C VAL A 66 6.92 -24.31 2.40
N VAL A 67 7.23 -23.13 2.95
CA VAL A 67 7.65 -22.97 4.34
C VAL A 67 6.55 -23.40 5.31
N MET A 68 5.29 -23.03 5.06
CA MET A 68 4.16 -23.43 5.90
C MET A 68 3.89 -24.93 5.82
N LYS A 69 3.95 -25.52 4.62
CA LYS A 69 3.83 -26.97 4.44
C LYS A 69 4.94 -27.72 5.18
N ALA A 70 6.19 -27.27 5.07
CA ALA A 70 7.31 -27.86 5.79
C ALA A 70 7.15 -27.71 7.32
N SER A 71 6.77 -26.51 7.78
CA SER A 71 6.59 -26.20 9.21
C SER A 71 5.43 -26.97 9.85
N THR A 72 4.41 -27.33 9.08
CA THR A 72 3.26 -28.13 9.55
C THR A 72 3.50 -29.63 9.42
N SER A 73 4.32 -30.08 8.44
CA SER A 73 4.72 -31.49 8.31
C SER A 73 5.72 -31.94 9.37
N LEU A 74 6.52 -31.00 9.89
CA LEU A 74 7.32 -31.26 11.07
C LEU A 74 6.39 -31.24 12.27
N PRO A 75 6.37 -32.28 13.14
CA PRO A 75 5.66 -32.18 14.40
C PRO A 75 6.18 -30.93 15.10
N LYS A 76 5.26 -30.05 15.54
CA LYS A 76 5.58 -28.87 16.38
C LYS A 76 6.71 -29.30 17.30
N LYS A 77 7.90 -28.66 17.18
CA LYS A 77 9.05 -28.96 18.04
C LYS A 77 8.46 -29.13 19.42
N LEU A 78 8.45 -30.38 19.88
CA LEU A 78 7.88 -30.74 21.16
C LEU A 78 8.55 -29.78 22.11
N ALA A 79 7.79 -28.80 22.60
CA ALA A 79 8.28 -27.94 23.66
C ALA A 79 8.45 -28.94 24.79
N LEU A 80 9.68 -29.48 24.88
CA LEU A 80 10.07 -30.47 25.84
C LEU A 80 9.61 -29.91 27.17
N LEU A 81 8.64 -30.61 27.74
CA LEU A 81 8.05 -30.47 29.06
C LEU A 81 8.49 -29.19 29.80
N LYS A 82 7.55 -28.27 30.10
CA LYS A 82 7.77 -27.35 31.23
C LYS A 82 8.04 -28.26 32.43
N ALA A 83 9.29 -28.29 32.89
CA ALA A 83 9.66 -29.07 34.07
C ALA A 83 8.71 -28.66 35.21
N PRO A 84 8.11 -29.61 35.95
CA PRO A 84 7.29 -29.25 37.09
C PRO A 84 8.18 -28.46 38.04
N GLY A 85 7.83 -27.19 38.25
CA GLY A 85 8.51 -26.36 39.23
C GLY A 85 8.56 -27.11 40.54
N LYS A 86 9.77 -27.29 41.09
CA LYS A 86 9.96 -27.77 42.45
C LYS A 86 8.97 -27.01 43.35
N LYS A 87 7.97 -27.72 43.89
CA LYS A 87 7.21 -27.24 45.04
C LYS A 87 8.21 -27.09 46.18
N LYS A 88 8.78 -25.90 46.34
CA LYS A 88 9.39 -25.47 47.59
C LYS A 88 8.43 -24.46 48.20
N GLY A 89 7.75 -24.89 49.25
CA GLY A 89 6.76 -24.08 49.95
C GLY A 89 5.62 -24.92 50.48
N THR A 90 5.93 -25.91 51.33
CA THR A 90 4.96 -26.41 52.29
C THR A 90 4.54 -25.25 53.17
N ALA A 91 3.24 -24.95 53.16
CA ALA A 91 2.61 -24.04 54.09
C ALA A 91 2.84 -24.56 55.52
N SER A 92 3.57 -23.80 56.35
CA SER A 92 3.43 -23.87 57.80
C SER A 92 2.58 -22.67 58.22
N ALA A 93 1.27 -22.91 58.34
CA ALA A 93 0.37 -21.99 59.01
C ALA A 93 0.83 -21.82 60.47
N LYS A 94 0.93 -20.57 60.90
CA LYS A 94 1.10 -20.18 62.30
C LYS A 94 -0.10 -20.68 63.12
N THR A 95 0.16 -21.32 64.25
CA THR A 95 -0.79 -21.44 65.37
C THR A 95 -0.20 -20.71 66.58
N PRO A 96 -0.98 -19.84 67.26
CA PRO A 96 -0.53 -19.12 68.44
C PRO A 96 -0.62 -19.98 69.71
N SER A 97 0.32 -19.79 70.62
CA SER A 97 0.25 -20.14 72.04
C SER A 97 0.81 -18.98 72.83
#